data_AF-A0A133XYW7-F1
#
_entry.id   AF-A0A133XYW7-F1
#
_cell.length_a   1.000
_cell.length_b   1.000
_cell.length_c   1.000
_cell.angle_alpha   90.00
_cell.angle_beta   90.00
_cell.angle_gamma   90.00
#
_symmetry.space_group_name_H-M   'P 1'
#
loop_
_entity.id
_entity.type
_entity.pdbx_description
1 polymer ?
#
loop_
_entity_poly.entity_id
_entity_poly.type
_entity_poly.pdbx_seq_one_letter_code
_entity_poly.pdbx_strand_id
1 'polypeptide(L)'
;MESFRIFVAPSKSYKKMGQLTRGQRCTFSVVYNEDFKQKVIAETIGKDKSVASWKHRCSSNEHGSYCYFHEQMLADSRKERLHKKCTFAVEVKNCINRYR
;
A
#
# COMPACT_ATOMS: atom_id res chain seq x y z
N MET A 1 4.01 -9.23 -29.74
CA MET A 1 4.24 -8.46 -28.51
C MET A 1 3.01 -7.60 -28.28
N GLU A 2 2.05 -8.11 -27.51
CA GLU A 2 0.84 -7.34 -27.16
C GLU A 2 1.24 -6.23 -26.19
N SER A 3 1.25 -5.00 -26.70
CA SER A 3 1.36 -3.80 -25.90
C SER A 3 0.15 -3.75 -24.96
N PHE A 4 0.34 -4.01 -23.67
CA PHE A 4 -0.67 -3.77 -22.65
C PHE A 4 -0.95 -2.27 -22.58
N ARG A 5 -1.89 -1.79 -23.40
CA ARG A 5 -2.43 -0.44 -23.28
C ARG A 5 -3.30 -0.39 -22.03
N ILE A 6 -2.70 -0.04 -20.90
CA ILE A 6 -3.43 0.29 -19.68
C ILE A 6 -4.22 1.58 -19.98
N PHE A 7 -5.50 1.45 -20.29
CA PHE A 7 -6.40 2.58 -20.49
C PHE A 7 -6.69 3.22 -19.12
N VAL A 8 -5.86 4.18 -18.71
CA VAL A 8 -6.07 4.93 -17.47
C VAL A 8 -6.99 6.10 -17.76
N ALA A 9 -8.29 5.92 -17.48
CA ALA A 9 -9.23 7.04 -17.44
C ALA A 9 -8.86 7.95 -16.24
N PRO A 10 -8.67 9.27 -16.44
CA PRO A 10 -8.33 10.17 -15.35
C PRO A 10 -9.57 10.38 -14.45
N SER A 11 -9.67 9.63 -13.35
CA SER A 11 -10.70 9.87 -12.35
C SER A 11 -10.41 11.18 -11.63
N LYS A 12 -11.31 12.17 -11.75
CA LYS A 12 -11.30 13.42 -10.98
C LYS A 12 -11.72 13.18 -9.51
N SER A 13 -11.06 12.24 -8.82
CA SER A 13 -11.27 11.98 -7.40
C SER A 13 -10.01 12.36 -6.61
N TYR A 14 -10.22 12.98 -5.47
CA TYR A 14 -9.20 13.48 -4.55
C TYR A 14 -8.20 12.36 -4.21
N LYS A 15 -6.94 12.55 -4.58
CA LYS A 15 -5.89 11.55 -4.44
C LYS A 15 -5.62 11.27 -2.96
N LYS A 16 -5.92 10.04 -2.50
CA LYS A 16 -5.88 9.66 -1.08
C LYS A 16 -4.44 9.50 -0.56
N MET A 17 -4.06 10.25 0.49
CA MET A 17 -2.74 10.21 1.15
C MET A 17 -2.51 9.01 2.09
N GLY A 18 -3.26 7.92 1.93
CA GLY A 18 -3.15 6.72 2.78
C GLY A 18 -2.07 5.74 2.31
N GLN A 19 -1.79 4.73 3.15
CA GLN A 19 -0.92 3.61 2.79
C GLN A 19 -1.36 2.93 1.49
N LEU A 20 -0.38 2.38 0.75
CA LEU A 20 -0.64 1.57 -0.43
C LEU A 20 -1.23 0.22 -0.03
N THR A 21 -2.25 -0.22 -0.73
CA THR A 21 -2.77 -1.59 -0.64
C THR A 21 -1.79 -2.60 -1.25
N ARG A 22 -2.03 -3.89 -1.01
CA ARG A 22 -1.21 -4.97 -1.56
C ARG A 22 -1.15 -4.91 -3.10
N GLY A 23 -2.30 -4.79 -3.76
CA GLY A 23 -2.38 -4.68 -5.22
C GLY A 23 -1.67 -3.43 -5.73
N GLN A 24 -1.85 -2.29 -5.07
CA GLN A 24 -1.20 -1.04 -5.41
C GLN A 24 0.34 -1.11 -5.36
N ARG A 25 0.93 -1.84 -4.40
CA ARG A 25 2.39 -2.06 -4.34
C ARG A 25 2.89 -2.98 -5.45
N CYS A 26 2.10 -4.00 -5.82
CA CYS A 26 2.43 -4.88 -6.94
C CYS A 26 2.45 -4.08 -8.26
N THR A 27 1.40 -3.30 -8.51
CA THR A 27 1.34 -2.40 -9.67
C THR A 27 2.48 -1.38 -9.65
N PHE A 28 2.81 -0.81 -8.48
CA PHE A 28 3.97 0.09 -8.36
C PHE A 28 5.25 -0.58 -8.83
N SER A 29 5.53 -1.80 -8.38
CA SER A 29 6.76 -2.53 -8.70
C SER A 29 6.88 -2.85 -10.19
N VAL A 30 5.80 -3.33 -10.81
CA VAL A 30 5.77 -3.62 -12.26
C VAL A 30 6.02 -2.34 -13.06
N VAL A 31 5.27 -1.28 -12.77
CA VAL A 31 5.36 -0.02 -13.52
C VAL A 31 6.70 0.71 -13.24
N TYR A 32 7.27 0.56 -12.06
CA TYR A 32 8.58 1.12 -11.72
C TYR A 32 9.72 0.44 -12.48
N ASN A 33 9.68 -0.89 -12.61
CA ASN A 33 10.69 -1.66 -13.33
C ASN A 33 10.67 -1.43 -14.85
N GLU A 34 9.57 -0.89 -15.37
CA GLU A 34 9.40 -0.47 -16.77
C GLU A 34 9.79 1.01 -16.98
N ASP A 35 10.54 1.61 -16.04
CA ASP A 35 11.09 2.98 -16.09
C ASP A 35 10.06 4.11 -16.28
N PHE A 36 8.81 3.89 -15.88
CA PHE A 36 7.79 4.93 -15.96
C PHE A 36 8.02 6.07 -14.96
N LYS A 37 7.62 7.29 -15.36
CA LYS A 37 7.68 8.47 -14.50
C LYS A 37 6.77 8.32 -13.28
N GLN A 38 7.21 8.82 -12.12
CA GLN A 38 6.47 8.83 -10.85
C GLN A 38 5.03 9.36 -10.95
N LYS A 39 4.78 10.32 -11.85
CA LYS A 39 3.44 10.87 -12.11
C LYS A 39 2.48 9.79 -12.65
N VAL A 40 2.96 9.00 -13.62
CA VAL A 40 2.20 7.92 -14.25
C VAL A 40 1.92 6.83 -13.22
N ILE A 41 2.94 6.42 -12.46
CA ILE A 41 2.78 5.45 -11.37
C ILE A 41 1.70 5.89 -10.37
N ALA A 42 1.74 7.14 -9.96
CA ALA A 42 0.75 7.69 -9.03
C ALA A 42 -0.67 7.70 -9.62
N GLU A 43 -0.82 8.04 -10.90
CA GLU A 43 -2.09 8.00 -11.62
C GLU A 43 -2.63 6.57 -11.75
N THR A 44 -1.80 5.60 -12.13
CA THR A 44 -2.18 4.18 -12.25
C THR A 44 -2.67 3.59 -10.92
N ILE A 45 -2.06 4.02 -9.81
CA ILE A 45 -2.39 3.52 -8.47
C ILE A 45 -3.57 4.29 -7.84
N GLY A 46 -3.97 5.43 -8.43
CA GLY A 46 -4.99 6.31 -7.89
C GLY A 46 -4.52 7.06 -6.63
N LYS A 47 -3.24 7.45 -6.59
CA LYS A 47 -2.58 8.08 -5.45
C LYS A 47 -1.92 9.41 -5.84
N ASP A 48 -1.56 10.19 -4.82
CA ASP A 48 -0.85 11.44 -5.04
C ASP A 48 0.58 11.21 -5.48
N LYS A 49 1.13 12.14 -6.28
CA LYS A 49 2.52 12.07 -6.72
C LYS A 49 3.49 12.03 -5.53
N SER A 50 3.16 12.72 -4.45
CA SER A 50 3.93 12.69 -3.20
C SER A 50 4.05 11.28 -2.62
N VAL A 51 3.01 10.43 -2.75
CA VAL A 51 3.06 9.04 -2.30
C VAL A 51 4.06 8.23 -3.12
N ALA A 52 4.08 8.42 -4.44
CA ALA A 52 5.04 7.75 -5.31
C ALA A 52 6.48 8.23 -5.07
N SER A 53 6.67 9.55 -4.89
CA SER A 53 7.97 10.14 -4.56
C SER A 53 8.49 9.69 -3.20
N TRP A 54 7.62 9.68 -2.18
CA TRP A 54 7.97 9.19 -0.85
C TRP A 54 8.34 7.71 -0.89
N LYS A 55 7.59 6.90 -1.63
CA LYS A 55 7.90 5.48 -1.79
C LYS A 55 9.24 5.23 -2.46
N HIS A 56 9.53 5.99 -3.51
CA HIS A 56 10.84 5.96 -4.16
C HIS A 56 11.98 6.32 -3.19
N ARG A 57 11.79 7.33 -2.33
CA ARG A 57 12.77 7.73 -1.31
C ARG A 57 12.93 6.73 -0.16
N CYS A 58 11.86 6.02 0.19
CA CYS A 58 11.92 5.00 1.25
C CYS A 58 12.44 3.65 0.76
N SER A 59 12.30 3.35 -0.54
CA SER A 59 12.77 2.10 -1.15
C SER A 59 14.15 2.21 -1.77
N SER A 60 14.82 3.36 -1.66
CA SER A 60 16.21 3.53 -2.07
C SER A 60 17.12 2.80 -1.08
N ASN A 61 17.10 1.48 -1.17
CA ASN A 61 18.16 0.59 -0.75
C ASN A 61 19.36 0.82 -1.71
N GLU A 62 20.57 0.38 -1.36
CA GLU A 62 21.83 0.64 -2.11
C GLU A 62 21.79 0.37 -3.63
N HIS A 63 20.77 -0.35 -4.13
CA HIS A 63 20.62 -0.73 -5.54
C HIS A 63 19.48 -0.02 -6.30
N GLY A 64 18.74 0.90 -5.68
CA GLY A 64 17.74 1.74 -6.38
C GLY A 64 16.51 1.01 -6.96
N SER A 65 16.35 -0.28 -6.69
CA SER A 65 15.25 -1.11 -7.19
C SER A 65 14.10 -1.21 -6.18
N TYR A 66 12.85 -1.09 -6.67
CA TYR A 66 11.66 -1.24 -5.85
C TYR A 66 11.24 -2.72 -5.78
N CYS A 67 11.43 -3.35 -4.62
CA CYS A 67 10.99 -4.73 -4.38
C CYS A 67 9.65 -4.80 -3.65
N TYR A 68 8.60 -5.23 -4.35
CA TYR A 68 7.26 -5.43 -3.79
C TYR A 68 7.24 -6.34 -2.55
N PHE A 69 7.96 -7.46 -2.60
CA PHE A 69 7.99 -8.44 -1.49
C PHE A 69 8.52 -7.81 -0.21
N HIS A 70 9.60 -7.04 -0.32
CA HIS A 70 10.20 -6.35 0.82
C HIS A 70 9.25 -5.32 1.43
N GLU A 71 8.61 -4.51 0.59
CA GLU A 71 7.64 -3.49 1.03
C GLU A 71 6.39 -4.10 1.67
N GLN A 72 5.97 -5.27 1.20
CA GLN A 72 4.87 -6.03 1.80
C GLN A 72 5.26 -6.56 3.18
N MET A 73 6.43 -7.20 3.29
CA MET A 73 6.98 -7.69 4.56
C MET A 73 7.05 -6.57 5.61
N LEU A 74 7.59 -5.40 5.25
CA LEU A 74 7.64 -4.24 6.15
C LEU A 74 6.26 -3.76 6.61
N ALA A 75 5.26 -3.80 5.73
CA ALA A 75 3.90 -3.42 6.10
C ALA A 75 3.27 -4.45 7.06
N ASP A 76 3.52 -5.74 6.85
CA ASP A 76 3.01 -6.80 7.70
C ASP A 76 3.68 -6.78 9.08
N SER A 77 5.01 -6.59 9.15
CA SER A 77 5.72 -6.38 10.42
C SER A 77 5.22 -5.15 11.18
N ARG A 78 4.87 -4.06 10.49
CA ARG A 78 4.25 -2.88 11.13
C ARG A 78 2.86 -3.20 11.68
N LYS A 79 2.05 -3.96 10.93
CA LYS A 79 0.72 -4.38 11.36
C LYS A 79 0.80 -5.27 12.60
N GLU A 80 1.74 -6.20 12.62
CA GLU A 80 2.01 -7.09 13.75
C GLU A 80 2.50 -6.33 14.98
N ARG A 81 3.48 -5.43 14.84
CA ARG A 81 3.99 -4.61 15.94
C ARG A 81 2.92 -3.72 16.57
N LEU A 82 2.02 -3.18 15.74
CA LEU A 82 0.92 -2.32 16.20
C LEU A 82 -0.33 -3.12 16.58
N HIS A 83 -0.29 -4.45 16.48
CA HIS A 83 -1.38 -5.31 16.87
C HIS A 83 -1.50 -5.32 18.39
N LYS A 84 -2.32 -4.42 18.93
CA LYS A 84 -2.75 -4.50 20.33
C LYS A 84 -3.75 -5.65 20.44
N LYS A 85 -3.50 -6.60 21.34
CA LYS A 85 -4.54 -7.56 21.74
C LYS A 85 -5.70 -6.74 22.31
N CYS A 86 -6.85 -6.77 21.64
CA CYS A 86 -8.07 -6.25 22.23
C CYS A 86 -8.44 -7.24 23.34
N THR A 87 -8.08 -6.92 24.58
CA THR A 87 -8.71 -7.57 25.72
C THR A 87 -10.16 -7.12 25.70
N PHE A 88 -11.10 -8.04 25.47
CA PHE A 88 -12.47 -7.79 25.89
C PHE A 88 -12.37 -7.35 27.36
N ALA A 89 -12.79 -6.12 27.65
CA ALA A 89 -12.93 -5.69 29.02
C ALA A 89 -13.69 -6.79 29.75
N VAL A 90 -13.24 -7.18 30.93
CA VAL A 90 -13.87 -8.25 31.74
C VAL A 90 -15.39 -8.06 31.78
N GLU A 91 -15.84 -6.81 31.77
CA GLU A 91 -17.23 -6.35 31.63
C GLU A 91 -17.98 -6.94 30.40
N VAL A 92 -17.39 -6.93 29.21
CA VAL A 92 -18.02 -7.47 27.99
C VAL A 92 -18.08 -8.99 28.03
N LYS A 93 -17.03 -9.64 28.57
CA LYS A 93 -17.02 -11.09 28.79
C LYS A 93 -18.12 -11.51 29.78
N ASN A 94 -18.29 -10.72 30.84
CA ASN A 94 -19.34 -10.92 31.84
C ASN A 94 -20.74 -10.65 31.26
N CYS A 95 -20.89 -9.66 30.38
CA CYS A 95 -22.16 -9.37 29.72
C CYS A 95 -22.61 -10.53 28.83
N ILE A 96 -21.70 -11.12 28.03
CA ILE A 96 -21.99 -12.29 27.19
C ILE A 96 -22.37 -13.51 28.04
N ASN A 97 -21.65 -13.77 29.14
CA ASN A 97 -21.96 -14.87 30.05
C ASN A 97 -23.27 -14.69 30.83
N ARG A 98 -23.81 -13.47 30.94
CA ARG A 98 -25.05 -13.20 31.66
C ARG A 98 -26.31 -13.55 30.86
N TYR A 99 -26.20 -13.59 29.53
CA TYR A 99 -27.30 -13.81 28.59
C TYR A 99 -27.12 -15.07 27.74
N ARG A 100 -26.17 -15.94 28.10
CA ARG A 100 -25.90 -17.23 27.45
C ARG A 100 -26.02 -18.34 28.48
#